data_AF-W9UYX1-F1
#
_entry.id   AF-W9UYX1-F1
#
_cell.length_a   1.000
_cell.length_b   1.000
_cell.length_c   1.000
_cell.angle_alpha   90.00
_cell.angle_beta   90.00
_cell.angle_gamma   90.00
#
_symmetry.space_group_name_H-M   'P 1'
#
loop_
_entity.id
_entity.type
_entity.pdbx_description
1 polymer ?
#
loop_
_entity_poly.entity_id
_entity_poly.type
_entity_poly.pdbx_seq_one_letter_code
_entity_poly.pdbx_strand_id
1 'polypeptide(L)'
;MEFNRDFIYTLEPEAVGAQAIDDFLLTTRQGFCEHFAGATAFLLRHVGIPARVVTGYHGGEWNPLQNYLIVRQYDAHAWIEVWLEGQGWVRLDPTEAVAPERILQSADEVFSGQAGFLADRPLNTWVSGRWLRQLQLQYDALNFSWQRWVLNYHQQQSNFLSQWLGELNYQKIALALLVPFVFVMSVLSWILLRSRPIRSDDPYLRSLQRLLRYLSRKGVERNPEETIRQFALRLLPAYPELAVSLQNLADVDDLIRYAEDTSPVHYQAFNKAIKECYRRAKHLSV
;
A
#
# COMPACT_ATOMS: atom_id res chain seq x y z
N MET A 1 -10.81 1.94 43.04
CA MET A 1 -11.41 1.66 41.72
C MET A 1 -10.40 2.11 40.69
N GLU A 2 -9.64 1.18 40.12
CA GLU A 2 -8.64 1.47 39.09
C GLU A 2 -9.37 1.68 37.75
N PHE A 3 -9.63 2.94 37.38
CA PHE A 3 -10.32 3.33 36.14
C PHE A 3 -9.52 2.97 34.86
N ASN A 4 -8.27 2.56 35.01
CA ASN A 4 -7.29 2.50 33.92
C ASN A 4 -7.04 1.10 33.34
N ARG A 5 -7.67 0.04 33.88
CA ARG A 5 -7.36 -1.35 33.46
C ARG A 5 -8.16 -1.85 32.26
N ASP A 6 -9.20 -1.11 31.83
CA ASP A 6 -10.14 -1.61 30.82
C ASP A 6 -10.11 -0.85 29.48
N PHE A 7 -9.30 0.22 29.35
CA PHE A 7 -9.15 0.96 28.11
C PHE A 7 -7.86 0.57 27.40
N ILE A 8 -7.91 0.41 26.08
CA ILE A 8 -6.78 0.00 25.25
C ILE A 8 -6.50 1.06 24.20
N TYR A 9 -5.25 1.49 24.12
CA TYR A 9 -4.78 2.35 23.04
C TYR A 9 -4.41 1.51 21.81
N THR A 10 -5.10 1.71 20.69
CA THR A 10 -4.85 1.00 19.43
C THR A 10 -5.05 1.92 18.22
N LEU A 11 -4.24 1.72 17.18
CA LEU A 11 -4.39 2.42 15.89
C LEU A 11 -5.45 1.77 14.99
N GLU A 12 -5.94 0.59 15.35
CA GLU A 12 -6.97 -0.16 14.64
C GLU A 12 -8.16 -0.43 15.57
N PRO A 13 -8.88 0.61 16.05
CA PRO A 13 -10.04 0.40 16.90
C PRO A 13 -11.21 -0.19 16.10
N GLU A 14 -12.09 -0.90 16.79
CA GLU A 14 -13.36 -1.33 16.23
C GLU A 14 -14.21 -0.11 15.82
N ALA A 15 -14.94 -0.22 14.71
CA ALA A 15 -15.78 0.86 14.23
C ALA A 15 -16.90 1.16 15.22
N VAL A 16 -17.02 2.43 15.60
CA VAL A 16 -18.12 2.92 16.46
C VAL A 16 -19.33 3.35 15.61
N GLY A 17 -20.53 3.26 16.19
CA GLY A 17 -21.77 3.61 15.54
C GLY A 17 -22.12 5.10 15.64
N ALA A 18 -23.41 5.41 15.50
CA ALA A 18 -23.90 6.80 15.55
C ALA A 18 -23.70 7.46 16.93
N GLN A 19 -23.61 6.67 18.00
CA GLN A 19 -23.35 7.14 19.37
C GLN A 19 -21.88 6.91 19.73
N ALA A 20 -20.98 7.45 18.89
CA ALA A 20 -19.55 7.17 18.94
C ALA A 20 -18.89 7.29 20.33
N ILE A 21 -19.33 8.26 21.14
CA ILE A 21 -18.80 8.48 22.50
C ILE A 21 -19.27 7.40 23.47
N ASP A 22 -20.56 7.04 23.42
CA ASP A 22 -21.12 6.01 24.30
C ASP A 22 -20.58 4.63 23.91
N ASP A 23 -20.50 4.34 22.61
CA ASP A 23 -19.93 3.11 22.08
C ASP A 23 -18.46 2.96 22.52
N PHE A 24 -17.67 4.03 22.43
CA PHE A 24 -16.29 4.01 22.91
C PHE A 24 -16.18 3.82 24.43
N LEU A 25 -16.93 4.59 25.23
CA LEU A 25 -16.80 4.58 26.69
C LEU A 25 -17.36 3.30 27.33
N LEU A 26 -18.45 2.76 26.79
CA LEU A 26 -19.22 1.71 27.42
C LEU A 26 -19.02 0.34 26.77
N THR A 27 -18.77 0.31 25.46
CA THR A 27 -18.74 -0.92 24.67
C THR A 27 -17.32 -1.31 24.26
N THR A 28 -16.68 -0.56 23.35
CA THR A 28 -15.42 -0.98 22.73
C THR A 28 -14.23 -0.76 23.65
N ARG A 29 -14.15 0.40 24.32
CA ARG A 29 -13.03 0.86 25.16
C ARG A 29 -11.67 0.79 24.47
N GLN A 30 -11.67 0.73 23.14
CA GLN A 30 -10.51 0.66 22.27
C GLN A 30 -10.51 1.89 21.38
N GLY A 31 -9.40 2.62 21.35
CA GLY A 31 -9.32 3.87 20.60
C GLY A 31 -7.90 4.42 20.49
N PHE A 32 -7.77 5.52 19.76
CA PHE A 32 -6.54 6.32 19.70
C PHE A 32 -6.81 7.72 20.27
N CYS A 33 -5.80 8.60 20.23
CA CYS A 33 -5.80 9.93 20.87
C CYS A 33 -7.08 10.75 20.68
N GLU A 34 -7.70 10.74 19.49
CA GLU A 34 -8.96 11.47 19.24
C GLU A 34 -10.16 10.92 20.01
N HIS A 35 -10.24 9.60 20.20
CA HIS A 35 -11.32 8.96 20.95
C HIS A 35 -11.25 9.38 22.42
N PHE A 36 -10.06 9.29 23.02
CA PHE A 36 -9.83 9.70 24.40
C PHE A 36 -10.06 11.20 24.59
N ALA A 37 -9.50 12.04 23.71
CA ALA A 37 -9.66 13.49 23.80
C ALA A 37 -11.12 13.91 23.61
N GLY A 38 -11.80 13.36 22.61
CA GLY A 38 -13.21 13.66 22.31
C GLY A 38 -14.14 13.26 23.45
N ALA A 39 -14.03 12.02 23.94
CA ALA A 39 -14.85 11.52 25.05
C ALA A 39 -14.61 12.31 26.34
N THR A 40 -13.34 12.61 26.68
CA THR A 40 -13.02 13.39 27.88
C THR A 40 -13.57 14.82 27.79
N ALA A 41 -13.39 15.50 26.64
CA ALA A 41 -13.93 16.84 26.43
C ALA A 41 -15.47 16.84 26.53
N PHE A 42 -16.14 15.81 26.02
CA PHE A 42 -17.59 15.66 26.10
C PHE A 42 -18.06 15.50 27.55
N LEU A 43 -17.44 14.59 28.32
CA LEU A 43 -17.79 14.37 29.73
C LEU A 43 -17.58 15.62 30.58
N LEU A 44 -16.47 16.34 30.38
CA LEU A 44 -16.19 17.59 31.10
C LEU A 44 -17.23 18.68 30.79
N ARG A 45 -17.59 18.83 29.52
CA ARG A 45 -18.66 19.77 29.13
C ARG A 45 -20.01 19.37 29.72
N HIS A 46 -20.29 18.07 29.85
CA HIS A 46 -21.52 17.59 30.46
C HIS A 46 -21.65 17.96 31.94
N VAL A 47 -20.53 17.98 32.68
CA VAL A 47 -20.49 18.42 34.09
C VAL A 47 -20.25 19.93 34.26
N GLY A 48 -20.35 20.71 33.17
CA GLY A 48 -20.27 22.17 33.20
C GLY A 48 -18.86 22.75 33.17
N ILE A 49 -17.82 21.95 32.96
CA ILE A 49 -16.43 22.42 32.82
C ILE A 49 -16.18 22.77 31.34
N PRO A 50 -15.83 24.03 31.00
CA PRO A 50 -15.49 24.36 29.63
C PRO A 50 -14.23 23.63 29.19
N ALA A 51 -14.34 22.80 28.15
CA ALA A 51 -13.24 22.05 27.57
C ALA A 51 -13.21 22.19 26.05
N ARG A 52 -12.06 22.02 25.40
CA ARG A 52 -11.92 21.97 23.94
C ARG A 52 -10.87 20.94 23.53
N VAL A 53 -11.08 20.32 22.37
CA VAL A 53 -10.09 19.42 21.76
C VAL A 53 -9.09 20.26 20.98
N VAL A 54 -7.82 19.90 21.08
CA VAL A 54 -6.72 20.47 20.30
C VAL A 54 -6.06 19.35 19.53
N THR A 55 -5.84 19.58 18.24
CA THR A 55 -5.13 18.66 17.35
C THR A 55 -3.81 19.29 16.90
N GLY A 56 -2.80 18.45 16.72
CA GLY A 56 -1.48 18.86 16.31
C GLY A 56 -0.53 17.68 16.25
N TYR A 57 0.72 17.90 16.64
CA TYR A 57 1.74 16.86 16.70
C TYR A 57 2.35 16.82 18.10
N HIS A 58 2.69 15.62 18.56
CA HIS A 58 3.33 15.42 19.86
C HIS A 58 4.53 14.48 19.75
N GLY A 59 5.66 14.91 20.32
CA GLY A 59 6.92 14.19 20.27
C GLY A 59 7.76 14.59 19.08
N GLY A 60 8.10 13.62 18.24
CA GLY A 60 9.07 13.75 17.15
C GLY A 60 10.36 12.99 17.43
N GLU A 61 11.13 12.77 16.38
CA GLU A 61 12.40 12.04 16.40
C GLU A 61 13.57 13.03 16.31
N TRP A 62 14.48 12.98 17.28
CA TRP A 62 15.67 13.85 17.26
C TRP A 62 16.68 13.34 16.22
N ASN A 63 17.09 14.19 15.28
CA ASN A 63 18.18 13.90 14.35
C ASN A 63 19.51 14.49 14.89
N PRO A 64 20.42 13.67 15.43
CA PRO A 64 21.68 14.15 16.00
C PRO A 64 22.70 14.60 14.94
N LEU A 65 22.51 14.26 13.65
CA LEU A 65 23.48 14.59 12.60
C LEU A 65 23.45 16.07 12.19
N GLN A 66 22.28 16.70 12.32
CA GLN A 66 22.03 18.09 11.91
C GLN A 66 21.31 18.90 12.99
N ASN A 67 21.17 18.34 14.20
CA ASN A 67 20.58 18.98 15.40
C ASN A 67 19.19 19.59 15.16
N TYR A 68 18.26 18.79 14.64
CA TYR A 68 16.87 19.20 14.47
C TYR A 68 15.90 18.08 14.86
N LEU A 69 14.68 18.47 15.20
CA LEU A 69 13.58 17.56 15.51
C LEU A 69 12.79 17.25 14.24
N ILE A 70 12.60 15.97 13.93
CA ILE A 70 11.77 15.50 12.83
C ILE A 70 10.37 15.23 13.39
N VAL A 71 9.36 15.90 12.83
CA VAL A 71 7.95 15.63 13.12
C VAL A 71 7.30 15.06 11.88
N ARG A 72 6.66 13.89 12.00
CA ARG A 72 6.03 13.18 10.87
C ARG A 72 4.53 13.05 11.08
N GLN A 73 3.84 12.61 10.03
CA GLN A 73 2.38 12.46 10.07
C GLN A 73 1.91 11.49 11.16
N TYR A 74 2.66 10.43 11.44
CA TYR A 74 2.32 9.51 12.53
C TYR A 74 2.52 10.10 13.94
N ASP A 75 3.19 11.25 14.07
CA ASP A 75 3.29 11.97 15.35
C ASP A 75 2.02 12.80 15.62
N ALA A 76 1.04 12.79 14.71
CA ALA A 76 -0.25 13.44 14.89
C ALA A 76 -0.88 13.00 16.21
N HIS A 77 -1.40 13.97 16.95
CA HIS A 77 -1.91 13.78 18.30
C HIS A 77 -3.05 14.73 18.61
N ALA A 78 -3.96 14.27 19.46
CA ALA A 78 -5.08 15.04 19.97
C ALA A 78 -5.07 15.02 21.50
N TRP A 79 -5.22 16.20 22.11
CA TRP A 79 -5.37 16.38 23.55
C TRP A 79 -6.52 17.35 23.83
N ILE A 80 -6.75 17.68 25.11
CA ILE A 80 -7.76 18.66 25.48
C ILE A 80 -7.17 19.82 26.27
N GLU A 81 -7.86 20.95 26.24
CA GLU A 81 -7.64 22.05 27.15
C GLU A 81 -8.92 22.28 27.96
N VAL A 82 -8.75 22.51 29.25
CA VAL A 82 -9.85 22.73 30.20
C VAL A 82 -9.71 24.12 30.80
N TRP A 83 -10.82 24.82 30.98
CA TRP A 83 -10.83 26.12 31.63
C TRP A 83 -10.94 25.94 33.14
N LEU A 84 -9.91 26.37 33.86
CA LEU A 84 -9.89 26.38 35.32
C LEU A 84 -9.92 27.83 35.82
N GLU A 85 -10.84 28.11 36.74
CA GLU A 85 -10.97 29.43 37.34
C GLU A 85 -9.65 29.85 38.02
N GLY A 86 -9.19 31.07 37.72
CA GLY A 86 -7.92 31.59 38.21
C GLY A 86 -6.66 31.11 37.48
N GLN A 87 -6.74 30.11 36.57
CA GLN A 87 -5.59 29.61 35.79
C GLN A 87 -5.77 29.75 34.28
N GLY A 88 -7.01 29.87 33.80
CA GLY A 88 -7.30 29.94 32.37
C GLY A 88 -7.32 28.56 31.71
N TRP A 89 -6.89 28.48 30.44
CA TRP A 89 -6.82 27.23 29.71
C TRP A 89 -5.61 26.40 30.13
N VAL A 90 -5.86 25.20 30.65
CA VAL A 90 -4.83 24.25 31.08
C VAL A 90 -4.90 23.01 30.20
N ARG A 91 -3.73 22.56 29.70
CA ARG A 91 -3.62 21.34 28.90
C ARG A 91 -3.81 20.11 29.78
N LEU A 92 -4.62 19.18 29.30
CA LEU A 92 -4.81 17.84 29.87
C LEU A 92 -4.79 16.80 28.76
N ASP A 93 -3.98 15.75 28.92
CA ASP A 93 -3.84 14.68 27.93
C ASP A 93 -4.39 13.36 28.48
N PRO A 94 -5.62 12.96 28.11
CA PRO A 94 -6.21 11.72 28.61
C PRO A 94 -5.47 10.46 28.09
N THR A 95 -4.67 10.60 27.02
CA THR A 95 -3.84 9.50 26.51
C THR A 95 -2.75 9.11 27.51
N GLU A 96 -2.25 10.06 28.32
CA GLU A 96 -1.20 9.80 29.32
C GLU A 96 -1.64 8.79 30.39
N ALA A 97 -2.94 8.75 30.70
CA ALA A 97 -3.47 7.77 31.63
C ALA A 97 -3.37 6.36 31.05
N VAL A 98 -3.77 6.16 29.80
CA VAL A 98 -3.96 4.81 29.20
C VAL A 98 -2.70 4.28 28.52
N ALA A 99 -1.91 5.15 27.90
CA ALA A 99 -0.68 4.80 27.18
C ALA A 99 0.44 5.81 27.50
N PRO A 100 0.99 5.81 28.74
CA PRO A 100 2.04 6.75 29.12
C PRO A 100 3.30 6.63 28.24
N GLU A 101 3.60 5.43 27.74
CA GLU A 101 4.68 5.18 26.78
C GLU A 101 4.53 5.98 25.48
N ARG A 102 3.30 6.27 25.01
CA ARG A 102 3.06 7.10 23.82
C ARG A 102 3.42 8.57 24.02
N ILE A 103 3.39 9.03 25.27
CA ILE A 103 3.76 10.41 25.64
C ILE A 103 5.27 10.50 25.88
N LEU A 104 5.87 9.47 26.48
CA LEU A 104 7.28 9.44 26.86
C LEU A 104 8.22 8.99 25.74
N GLN A 105 7.74 8.20 24.78
CA GLN A 105 8.53 7.66 23.66
C GLN A 105 7.96 8.12 22.32
N SER A 106 8.80 8.07 21.27
CA SER A 106 8.35 8.43 19.93
C SER A 106 7.34 7.40 19.41
N ALA A 107 6.35 7.85 18.63
CA ALA A 107 5.30 6.98 18.11
C ALA A 107 5.85 5.82 17.25
N ASP A 108 6.97 6.05 16.53
CA ASP A 108 7.67 5.01 15.76
C ASP A 108 8.19 3.88 16.65
N GLU A 109 8.70 4.19 17.85
CA GLU A 109 9.21 3.19 18.78
C GLU A 109 8.07 2.37 19.40
N VAL A 110 6.94 3.00 19.71
CA VAL A 110 5.77 2.34 20.34
C VAL A 110 5.00 1.47 19.34
N PHE A 111 4.85 1.91 18.08
CA PHE A 111 3.97 1.25 17.10
C PHE A 111 4.67 0.43 16.02
N SER A 112 5.99 0.33 16.04
CA SER A 112 6.76 -0.47 15.05
C SER A 112 6.32 -1.94 14.92
N GLY A 113 5.60 -2.50 15.91
CA GLY A 113 5.04 -3.85 15.87
C GLY A 113 3.55 -3.97 15.48
N GLN A 114 2.82 -2.86 15.26
CA GLN A 114 1.39 -2.90 14.91
C GLN A 114 1.19 -2.94 13.38
N ALA A 115 0.31 -3.84 12.91
CA ALA A 115 0.07 -4.05 11.48
C ALA A 115 -0.40 -2.76 10.76
N GLY A 116 -1.29 -1.98 11.39
CA GLY A 116 -1.79 -0.71 10.84
C GLY A 116 -0.72 0.36 10.67
N PHE A 117 0.29 0.41 11.55
CA PHE A 117 1.42 1.32 11.42
C PHE A 117 2.36 0.92 10.26
N LEU A 118 2.43 -0.38 9.95
CA LEU A 118 3.25 -0.93 8.88
C LEU A 118 2.58 -0.86 7.50
N ALA A 119 1.25 -0.74 7.44
CA ALA A 119 0.48 -0.68 6.19
C ALA A 119 0.85 0.54 5.32
N ASP A 120 1.19 1.68 5.94
CA ASP A 120 1.63 2.89 5.24
C ASP A 120 3.11 2.83 4.79
N ARG A 121 3.84 1.75 5.12
CA ARG A 121 5.25 1.58 4.72
C ARG A 121 5.48 0.23 4.01
N PRO A 122 5.22 0.13 2.69
CA PRO A 122 5.30 -1.13 1.94
C PRO A 122 6.70 -1.78 1.91
N LEU A 123 7.75 -1.05 2.29
CA LEU A 123 9.13 -1.55 2.31
C LEU A 123 9.66 -1.91 3.72
N ASN A 124 8.92 -1.61 4.80
CA ASN A 124 9.44 -1.71 6.18
C ASN A 124 9.06 -3.00 6.92
N THR A 125 8.20 -3.84 6.34
CA THR A 125 7.84 -5.16 6.91
C THR A 125 8.98 -6.17 6.87
N TRP A 126 10.02 -5.95 6.05
CA TRP A 126 11.07 -6.93 5.81
C TRP A 126 12.36 -6.74 6.62
N VAL A 127 12.61 -5.56 7.22
CA VAL A 127 13.91 -5.32 7.88
C VAL A 127 13.80 -4.28 9.02
N SER A 128 13.62 -4.76 10.25
CA SER A 128 13.66 -3.99 11.51
C SER A 128 15.10 -3.79 12.04
N GLY A 129 16.06 -3.52 11.15
CA GLY A 129 17.46 -3.40 11.51
C GLY A 129 17.85 -1.97 11.94
N ARG A 130 18.57 -1.84 13.06
CA ARG A 130 19.16 -0.55 13.54
C ARG A 130 19.94 0.23 12.47
N TRP A 131 20.51 -0.45 11.47
CA TRP A 131 21.25 0.16 10.36
C TRP A 131 20.35 0.91 9.37
N LEU A 132 19.10 0.47 9.17
CA LEU A 132 18.15 1.17 8.31
C LEU A 132 17.66 2.46 8.95
N ARG A 133 17.44 2.47 10.27
CA ARG A 133 17.16 3.71 11.00
C ARG A 133 18.30 4.72 10.79
N GLN A 134 19.55 4.26 10.85
CA GLN A 134 20.70 5.12 10.57
C GLN A 134 20.71 5.64 9.12
N LEU A 135 20.36 4.80 8.14
CA LEU A 135 20.26 5.24 6.74
C LEU A 135 19.09 6.20 6.51
N GLN A 136 17.96 5.98 7.16
CA GLN A 136 16.82 6.88 7.10
C GLN A 136 17.19 8.25 7.68
N LEU A 137 17.83 8.29 8.85
CA LEU A 137 18.33 9.54 9.46
C LEU A 137 19.39 10.23 8.59
N GLN A 138 20.25 9.48 7.91
CA GLN A 138 21.19 10.05 6.95
C GLN A 138 20.48 10.59 5.71
N TYR A 139 19.50 9.87 5.17
CA TYR A 139 18.68 10.35 4.05
C TYR A 139 17.92 11.63 4.43
N ASP A 140 17.30 11.68 5.61
CA ASP A 140 16.62 12.88 6.11
C ASP A 140 17.60 14.04 6.28
N ALA A 141 18.79 13.79 6.81
CA ALA A 141 19.84 14.81 6.94
C ALA A 141 20.32 15.32 5.57
N LEU A 142 20.47 14.43 4.58
CA LEU A 142 20.82 14.79 3.20
C LEU A 142 19.69 15.58 2.54
N ASN A 143 18.44 15.15 2.71
CA ASN A 143 17.27 15.82 2.16
C ASN A 143 17.09 17.20 2.80
N PHE A 144 17.26 17.34 4.11
CA PHE A 144 17.25 18.63 4.80
C PHE A 144 18.34 19.55 4.29
N SER A 145 19.57 19.02 4.13
CA SER A 145 20.70 19.77 3.57
C SER A 145 20.43 20.21 2.12
N TRP A 146 19.85 19.32 1.32
CA TRP A 146 19.43 19.60 -0.06
C TRP A 146 18.33 20.65 -0.11
N GLN A 147 17.26 20.52 0.67
CA GLN A 147 16.17 21.50 0.74
C GLN A 147 16.70 22.86 1.17
N ARG A 148 17.57 22.92 2.19
CA ARG A 148 18.21 24.17 2.62
C ARG A 148 19.11 24.76 1.53
N TRP A 149 19.80 23.92 0.75
CA TRP A 149 20.66 24.33 -0.36
C TRP A 149 19.86 24.83 -1.57
N VAL A 150 18.76 24.15 -1.92
CA VAL A 150 17.89 24.50 -3.05
C VAL A 150 17.01 25.71 -2.73
N LEU A 151 16.47 25.82 -1.51
CA LEU A 151 15.58 26.91 -1.10
C LEU A 151 16.34 28.21 -0.77
N ASN A 152 17.60 28.14 -0.30
CA ASN A 152 18.45 29.33 -0.14
C ASN A 152 19.23 29.64 -1.43
N TYR A 153 18.52 30.10 -2.44
CA TYR A 153 18.99 30.18 -3.83
C TYR A 153 20.07 31.24 -4.12
N HIS A 154 20.63 32.00 -3.16
CA HIS A 154 21.24 33.30 -3.53
C HIS A 154 22.76 33.49 -3.51
N GLN A 155 23.58 32.75 -2.74
CA GLN A 155 25.03 33.05 -2.74
C GLN A 155 25.99 31.85 -2.69
N GLN A 156 25.55 30.69 -2.18
CA GLN A 156 26.47 29.57 -1.92
C GLN A 156 26.62 28.61 -3.11
N GLN A 157 25.63 28.55 -3.99
CA GLN A 157 25.56 27.58 -5.09
C GLN A 157 26.40 27.98 -6.31
N SER A 158 26.50 29.28 -6.62
CA SER A 158 27.38 29.80 -7.67
C SER A 158 28.84 29.44 -7.39
N ASN A 159 29.27 29.56 -6.14
CA ASN A 159 30.65 29.27 -5.72
C ASN A 159 31.00 27.77 -5.77
N PHE A 160 30.07 26.88 -5.42
CA PHE A 160 30.30 25.43 -5.48
C PHE A 160 30.32 24.90 -6.92
N LEU A 161 29.33 25.29 -7.73
CA LEU A 161 29.30 24.92 -9.14
C LEU A 161 30.47 25.56 -9.89
N SER A 162 30.89 26.78 -9.55
CA SER A 162 32.08 27.39 -10.16
C SER A 162 33.39 26.71 -9.75
N GLN A 163 33.48 26.17 -8.53
CA GLN A 163 34.65 25.39 -8.09
C GLN A 163 34.75 24.04 -8.80
N TRP A 164 33.62 23.41 -9.14
CA TRP A 164 33.61 22.08 -9.76
C TRP A 164 33.56 22.11 -11.30
N LEU A 165 32.86 23.09 -11.90
CA LEU A 165 32.68 23.24 -13.35
C LEU A 165 33.52 24.38 -13.98
N GLY A 166 34.24 25.14 -13.16
CA GLY A 166 34.93 26.37 -13.58
C GLY A 166 33.93 27.49 -13.89
N GLU A 167 34.25 28.37 -14.84
CA GLU A 167 33.27 29.38 -15.28
C GLU A 167 31.97 28.72 -15.77
N LEU A 168 30.87 29.15 -15.16
CA LEU A 168 29.53 28.64 -15.41
C LEU A 168 29.01 29.18 -16.74
N ASN A 169 29.36 28.48 -17.81
CA ASN A 169 28.79 28.69 -19.13
C ASN A 169 27.47 27.90 -19.25
N TYR A 170 26.44 28.49 -19.84
CA TYR A 170 25.11 27.86 -20.03
C TYR A 170 25.18 26.47 -20.70
N GLN A 171 26.16 26.26 -21.58
CA GLN A 171 26.40 24.96 -22.23
C GLN A 171 26.82 23.87 -21.24
N LYS A 172 27.63 24.19 -20.23
CA LYS A 172 28.07 23.23 -19.20
C LYS A 172 26.92 22.87 -18.25
N ILE A 173 26.07 23.85 -17.92
CA ILE A 173 24.87 23.63 -17.10
C ILE A 173 23.88 22.72 -17.84
N ALA A 174 23.66 22.99 -19.14
CA ALA A 174 22.80 22.14 -19.97
C ALA A 174 23.33 20.69 -20.04
N LEU A 175 24.64 20.51 -20.20
CA LEU A 175 25.26 19.19 -20.23
C LEU A 175 25.14 18.47 -18.87
N ALA A 176 25.35 19.18 -17.76
CA ALA A 176 25.26 18.63 -16.40
C ALA A 176 23.85 18.13 -16.04
N LEU A 177 22.80 18.69 -16.67
CA LEU A 177 21.42 18.24 -16.49
C LEU A 177 21.03 17.13 -17.48
N LEU A 178 21.45 17.24 -18.74
CA LEU A 178 21.09 16.28 -19.78
C LEU A 178 21.72 14.90 -19.59
N VAL A 179 22.98 14.83 -19.15
CA VAL A 179 23.69 13.56 -19.00
C VAL A 179 23.02 12.62 -17.97
N PRO A 180 22.75 13.04 -16.72
CA PRO A 180 22.06 12.18 -15.76
C PRO A 180 20.61 11.88 -16.18
N PHE A 181 19.93 12.82 -16.83
CA PHE A 181 18.57 12.59 -17.35
C PHE A 181 18.55 11.48 -18.41
N VAL A 182 19.44 11.54 -19.40
CA VAL A 182 19.55 10.51 -20.45
C VAL A 182 19.98 9.17 -19.85
N PHE A 183 20.87 9.17 -18.84
CA PHE A 183 21.27 7.96 -18.15
C PHE A 183 20.09 7.29 -17.42
N VAL A 184 19.29 8.06 -16.66
CA VAL A 184 18.11 7.53 -15.96
C VAL A 184 17.07 7.02 -16.97
N MET A 185 16.82 7.77 -18.04
CA MET A 185 15.87 7.37 -19.09
C MET A 185 16.31 6.12 -19.85
N SER A 186 17.61 5.96 -20.11
CA SER A 186 18.14 4.76 -20.77
C SER A 186 18.11 3.53 -19.86
N VAL A 187 18.37 3.68 -18.56
CA VAL A 187 18.19 2.61 -17.56
C VAL A 187 16.73 2.21 -17.42
N LEU A 188 15.80 3.17 -17.31
CA LEU A 188 14.36 2.90 -17.27
C LEU A 188 13.87 2.23 -18.54
N SER A 189 14.30 2.71 -19.72
CA SER A 189 13.98 2.10 -21.00
C SER A 189 14.50 0.66 -21.06
N TRP A 190 15.74 0.41 -20.61
CA TRP A 190 16.28 -0.94 -20.54
C TRP A 190 15.48 -1.83 -19.59
N ILE A 191 15.07 -1.34 -18.42
CA ILE A 191 14.23 -2.09 -17.47
C ILE A 191 12.87 -2.42 -18.09
N LEU A 192 12.20 -1.42 -18.69
CA LEU A 192 10.87 -1.58 -19.29
C LEU A 192 10.88 -2.46 -20.55
N LEU A 193 11.92 -2.35 -21.38
CA LEU A 193 12.10 -3.19 -22.57
C LEU A 193 12.58 -4.61 -22.22
N ARG A 194 13.29 -4.77 -21.08
CA ARG A 194 13.75 -6.06 -20.57
C ARG A 194 12.72 -6.75 -19.70
N SER A 195 11.74 -6.03 -19.13
CA SER A 195 10.55 -6.65 -18.53
C SER A 195 9.78 -7.38 -19.61
N ARG A 196 10.18 -8.64 -19.82
CA ARG A 196 9.40 -9.62 -20.57
C ARG A 196 7.98 -9.57 -19.98
N PRO A 197 6.93 -9.56 -20.83
CA PRO A 197 5.57 -9.61 -20.33
C PRO A 197 5.50 -10.75 -19.33
N ILE A 198 5.04 -10.44 -18.11
CA ILE A 198 4.88 -11.39 -17.03
C ILE A 198 4.16 -12.60 -17.64
N ARG A 199 4.88 -13.70 -17.87
CA ARG A 199 4.26 -14.94 -18.28
C ARG A 199 3.41 -15.34 -17.09
N SER A 200 2.09 -15.23 -17.22
CA SER A 200 1.17 -15.81 -16.26
C SER A 200 1.53 -17.29 -16.15
N ASP A 201 2.13 -17.67 -15.03
CA ASP A 201 2.67 -19.01 -14.78
C ASP A 201 1.58 -20.02 -14.41
N ASP A 202 0.32 -19.69 -14.65
CA ASP A 202 -0.81 -20.57 -14.43
C ASP A 202 -0.73 -21.80 -15.37
N PRO A 203 -0.55 -23.02 -14.83
CA PRO A 203 -0.53 -24.27 -15.60
C PRO A 203 -1.80 -24.47 -16.44
N TYR A 204 -2.95 -23.95 -16.00
CA TYR A 204 -4.24 -24.08 -16.67
C TYR A 204 -4.34 -23.22 -17.93
N LEU A 205 -3.91 -21.95 -17.88
CA LEU A 205 -3.88 -21.09 -19.07
C LEU A 205 -2.92 -21.64 -20.14
N ARG A 206 -1.81 -22.24 -19.72
CA ARG A 206 -0.84 -22.85 -20.64
C ARG A 206 -1.41 -24.04 -21.40
N SER A 207 -2.17 -24.92 -20.76
CA SER A 207 -2.76 -26.09 -21.43
C SER A 207 -3.87 -25.66 -22.41
N LEU A 208 -4.70 -24.69 -22.03
CA LEU A 208 -5.71 -24.10 -22.92
C LEU A 208 -5.08 -23.44 -24.15
N GLN A 209 -4.04 -22.62 -23.96
CA GLN A 209 -3.34 -21.95 -25.07
C GLN A 209 -2.66 -22.95 -26.03
N ARG A 210 -2.23 -24.12 -25.54
CA ARG A 210 -1.69 -25.17 -26.42
C ARG A 210 -2.78 -25.80 -27.27
N LEU A 211 -3.98 -26.01 -26.73
CA LEU A 211 -5.13 -26.51 -27.48
C LEU A 211 -5.56 -25.52 -28.56
N LEU A 212 -5.73 -24.24 -28.20
CA LEU A 212 -6.12 -23.20 -29.16
C LEU A 212 -5.10 -23.04 -30.29
N ARG A 213 -3.79 -23.09 -29.99
CA ARG A 213 -2.73 -23.09 -31.01
C ARG A 213 -2.79 -24.31 -31.92
N TYR A 214 -3.15 -25.48 -31.38
CA TYR A 214 -3.31 -26.69 -32.18
C TYR A 214 -4.51 -26.59 -33.13
N LEU A 215 -5.63 -26.05 -32.65
CA LEU A 215 -6.84 -25.80 -33.46
C LEU A 215 -6.59 -24.75 -34.55
N SER A 216 -5.88 -23.66 -34.22
CA SER A 216 -5.49 -22.62 -35.19
C SER A 216 -4.63 -23.20 -36.33
N ARG A 217 -3.68 -24.09 -36.03
CA ARG A 217 -2.91 -24.82 -37.07
C ARG A 217 -3.74 -25.73 -37.96
N LYS A 218 -4.95 -26.11 -37.51
CA LYS A 218 -5.92 -26.91 -38.25
C LYS A 218 -6.98 -26.05 -38.97
N GLY A 219 -6.77 -24.74 -39.04
CA GLY A 219 -7.69 -23.79 -39.69
C GLY A 219 -8.88 -23.37 -38.82
N VAL A 220 -8.91 -23.77 -37.54
CA VAL A 220 -9.99 -23.45 -36.61
C VAL A 220 -9.50 -22.40 -35.61
N GLU A 221 -9.63 -21.14 -35.98
CA GLU A 221 -9.18 -19.99 -35.18
C GLU A 221 -10.32 -19.39 -34.33
N ARG A 222 -9.97 -19.02 -33.09
CA ARG A 222 -10.84 -18.31 -32.14
C ARG A 222 -10.58 -16.81 -32.28
N ASN A 223 -11.64 -16.01 -32.37
CA ASN A 223 -11.49 -14.55 -32.36
C ASN A 223 -11.07 -14.07 -30.96
N PRO A 224 -10.26 -13.00 -30.84
CA PRO A 224 -9.79 -12.51 -29.54
C PRO A 224 -10.92 -12.19 -28.54
N GLU A 225 -12.06 -11.74 -29.06
CA GLU A 225 -13.23 -11.27 -28.31
C GLU A 225 -14.20 -12.39 -27.91
N GLU A 226 -14.09 -13.59 -28.48
CA GLU A 226 -15.02 -14.69 -28.23
C GLU A 226 -14.65 -15.47 -26.97
N THR A 227 -15.60 -15.86 -26.12
CA THR A 227 -15.33 -16.84 -25.04
C THR A 227 -15.16 -18.26 -25.60
N ILE A 228 -14.66 -19.22 -24.80
CA ILE A 228 -14.57 -20.64 -25.23
C ILE A 228 -15.97 -21.17 -25.56
N ARG A 229 -16.99 -20.78 -24.79
CA ARG A 229 -18.39 -21.13 -25.04
C ARG A 229 -18.89 -20.58 -26.37
N GLN A 230 -18.64 -19.29 -26.64
CA GLN A 230 -19.02 -18.67 -27.91
C GLN A 230 -18.27 -19.30 -29.10
N PHE A 231 -16.99 -19.61 -28.92
CA PHE A 231 -16.20 -20.34 -29.92
C PHE A 231 -16.79 -21.72 -30.21
N ALA A 232 -17.18 -22.47 -29.18
CA ALA A 232 -17.82 -23.78 -29.33
C ALA A 232 -19.16 -23.68 -30.08
N LEU A 233 -19.99 -22.68 -29.75
CA LEU A 233 -21.28 -22.44 -30.41
C LEU A 233 -21.08 -22.08 -31.89
N ARG A 234 -20.09 -21.25 -32.22
CA ARG A 234 -19.78 -20.89 -33.61
C ARG A 234 -19.35 -22.10 -34.45
N LEU A 235 -18.66 -23.07 -33.84
CA LEU A 235 -18.20 -24.28 -34.53
C LEU A 235 -19.27 -25.37 -34.64
N LEU A 236 -20.41 -25.24 -33.97
CA LEU A 236 -21.47 -26.26 -33.96
C LEU A 236 -21.97 -26.65 -35.36
N PRO A 237 -22.16 -25.72 -36.33
CA PRO A 237 -22.62 -26.08 -37.67
C PRO A 237 -21.57 -26.80 -38.52
N ALA A 238 -20.29 -26.48 -38.34
CA ALA A 238 -19.19 -26.99 -39.17
C ALA A 238 -18.53 -28.25 -38.59
N TYR A 239 -18.42 -28.33 -37.27
CA TYR A 239 -17.73 -29.40 -36.55
C TYR A 239 -18.50 -29.79 -35.28
N PRO A 240 -19.64 -30.49 -35.40
CA PRO A 240 -20.54 -30.77 -34.27
C PRO A 240 -19.86 -31.57 -33.15
N GLU A 241 -19.02 -32.55 -33.48
CA GLU A 241 -18.32 -33.35 -32.47
C GLU A 241 -17.27 -32.56 -31.67
N LEU A 242 -16.59 -31.63 -32.34
CA LEU A 242 -15.61 -30.76 -31.69
C LEU A 242 -16.33 -29.71 -30.84
N ALA A 243 -17.43 -29.15 -31.34
CA ALA A 243 -18.23 -28.17 -30.64
C ALA A 243 -18.77 -28.70 -29.31
N VAL A 244 -19.29 -29.93 -29.28
CA VAL A 244 -19.74 -30.58 -28.03
C VAL A 244 -18.58 -30.74 -27.03
N SER A 245 -17.39 -31.11 -27.51
CA SER A 245 -16.21 -31.26 -26.65
C SER A 245 -15.72 -29.92 -26.10
N LEU A 246 -15.78 -28.85 -26.91
CA LEU A 246 -15.44 -27.48 -26.51
C LEU A 246 -16.48 -26.86 -25.57
N GLN A 247 -17.76 -27.22 -25.70
CA GLN A 247 -18.80 -26.81 -24.75
C GLN A 247 -18.54 -27.39 -23.37
N ASN A 248 -18.24 -28.70 -23.28
CA ASN A 248 -17.86 -29.34 -22.03
C ASN A 248 -16.57 -28.72 -21.44
N LEU A 249 -15.60 -28.37 -22.29
CA LEU A 249 -14.41 -27.62 -21.85
C LEU A 249 -14.78 -26.24 -21.28
N ALA A 250 -15.71 -25.52 -21.91
CA ALA A 250 -16.18 -24.22 -21.45
C ALA A 250 -16.91 -24.30 -20.11
N ASP A 251 -17.72 -25.35 -19.89
CA ASP A 251 -18.41 -25.57 -18.62
C ASP A 251 -17.41 -25.75 -17.46
N VAL A 252 -16.35 -26.53 -17.69
CA VAL A 252 -15.29 -26.72 -16.68
C VAL A 252 -14.40 -25.48 -16.52
N ASP A 253 -14.15 -24.74 -17.60
CA ASP A 253 -13.42 -23.47 -17.58
C ASP A 253 -14.15 -22.41 -16.74
N ASP A 254 -15.46 -22.27 -16.92
CA ASP A 254 -16.31 -21.37 -16.14
C ASP A 254 -16.32 -21.76 -14.65
N LEU A 255 -16.41 -23.05 -14.33
CA LEU A 255 -16.35 -23.53 -12.93
C LEU A 255 -15.00 -23.19 -12.27
N ILE A 256 -13.87 -23.31 -12.98
CA ILE A 256 -12.55 -23.00 -12.42
C ILE A 256 -12.37 -21.49 -12.22
N ARG A 257 -12.91 -20.65 -13.11
CA ARG A 257 -12.75 -19.18 -13.02
C ARG A 257 -13.67 -18.53 -11.99
N TYR A 258 -14.86 -19.09 -11.76
CA TYR A 258 -15.90 -18.46 -10.94
C TYR A 258 -16.22 -19.20 -9.64
N ALA A 259 -15.65 -20.38 -9.37
CA ALA A 259 -15.81 -21.03 -8.07
C ALA A 259 -14.88 -20.43 -7.01
N GLU A 260 -15.38 -20.27 -5.78
CA GLU A 260 -14.61 -19.79 -4.62
C GLU A 260 -13.54 -20.81 -4.15
N ASP A 261 -13.67 -22.10 -4.49
CA ASP A 261 -12.73 -23.16 -4.12
C ASP A 261 -12.25 -23.95 -5.36
N THR A 262 -10.97 -23.77 -5.73
CA THR A 262 -10.36 -24.45 -6.88
C THR A 262 -9.85 -25.85 -6.50
N SER A 263 -10.78 -26.78 -6.26
CA SER A 263 -10.44 -28.16 -5.90
C SER A 263 -9.61 -28.88 -7.01
N PRO A 264 -8.62 -29.72 -6.67
CA PRO A 264 -7.85 -30.54 -7.62
C PRO A 264 -8.71 -31.38 -8.57
N VAL A 265 -9.94 -31.69 -8.18
CA VAL A 265 -10.93 -32.43 -8.98
C VAL A 265 -11.30 -31.65 -10.25
N HIS A 266 -11.45 -30.33 -10.19
CA HIS A 266 -11.79 -29.51 -11.35
C HIS A 266 -10.64 -29.46 -12.36
N TYR A 267 -9.39 -29.39 -11.90
CA TYR A 267 -8.20 -29.47 -12.77
C TYR A 267 -8.09 -30.82 -13.49
N GLN A 268 -8.45 -31.93 -12.84
CA GLN A 268 -8.48 -33.24 -13.49
C GLN A 268 -9.56 -33.33 -14.56
N ALA A 269 -10.77 -32.83 -14.27
CA ALA A 269 -11.86 -32.73 -15.23
C ALA A 269 -11.47 -31.87 -16.44
N PHE A 270 -10.80 -30.73 -16.20
CA PHE A 270 -10.32 -29.83 -17.26
C PHE A 270 -9.31 -30.50 -18.18
N ASN A 271 -8.31 -31.18 -17.61
CA ASN A 271 -7.33 -31.91 -18.40
C ASN A 271 -7.94 -33.06 -19.21
N LYS A 272 -9.00 -33.70 -18.70
CA LYS A 272 -9.77 -34.72 -19.43
C LYS A 272 -10.53 -34.10 -20.60
N ALA A 273 -11.19 -32.95 -20.40
CA ALA A 273 -11.90 -32.21 -21.45
C ALA A 273 -10.95 -31.72 -22.56
N ILE A 274 -9.75 -31.22 -22.20
CA ILE A 274 -8.70 -30.85 -23.17
C ILE A 274 -8.28 -32.05 -24.02
N LYS A 275 -8.03 -33.22 -23.40
CA LYS A 275 -7.63 -34.43 -24.11
C LYS A 275 -8.71 -34.88 -25.10
N GLU A 276 -9.98 -34.77 -24.72
CA GLU A 276 -11.10 -35.10 -25.61
C GLU A 276 -11.17 -34.14 -26.81
N CYS A 277 -10.96 -32.84 -26.59
CA CYS A 277 -10.86 -31.86 -27.67
C CYS A 277 -9.72 -32.18 -28.64
N TYR A 278 -8.54 -32.57 -28.13
CA TYR A 278 -7.43 -33.02 -28.98
C TYR A 278 -7.78 -34.28 -29.78
N ARG A 279 -8.48 -35.23 -29.17
CA ARG A 279 -8.89 -36.48 -29.82
C ARG A 279 -9.83 -36.19 -30.99
N ARG A 280 -10.84 -35.34 -30.79
CA ARG A 280 -11.78 -34.94 -31.84
C ARG A 280 -11.12 -34.07 -32.90
N ALA A 281 -10.24 -33.17 -32.49
CA ALA A 281 -9.49 -32.32 -33.42
C ALA A 281 -8.49 -33.09 -34.30
N LYS A 282 -8.04 -34.27 -33.88
CA LYS A 282 -7.15 -35.13 -34.68
C LYS A 282 -7.81 -35.63 -35.97
N HIS A 283 -9.13 -35.80 -35.96
CA HIS A 283 -9.93 -36.26 -37.09
C HIS A 283 -10.35 -35.13 -38.04
N LEU A 284 -9.98 -33.88 -37.73
CA LEU A 284 -10.11 -32.76 -38.66
C LEU A 284 -9.05 -32.92 -39.77
N SER A 285 -9.49 -33.29 -40.96
CA SER A 285 -8.69 -33.18 -42.18
C SER A 285 -8.39 -31.71 -42.44
N VAL A 286 -7.12 -31.41 -42.77
CA VAL A 286 -6.67 -30.08 -43.21
C VAL A 286 -7.33 -29.76 -44.55
#